data_AF-A0A804IU41-F1
#
_entry.id   AF-A0A804IU41-F1
#
_cell.length_a   1.000
_cell.length_b   1.000
_cell.length_c   1.000
_cell.angle_alpha   90.00
_cell.angle_beta   90.00
_cell.angle_gamma   90.00
#
_symmetry.space_group_name_H-M   'P 1'
#
loop_
_entity.id
_entity.type
_entity.pdbx_description
1 polymer ?
#
loop_
_entity_poly.entity_id
_entity_poly.type
_entity_poly.pdbx_seq_one_letter_code
_entity_poly.pdbx_strand_id
1 'polypeptide(L)'
;MGTEKFMFSSALNRREPNKQDEEASEEEEEELEHELADITFEDLQRARADGSHGSHASKLNQQLKPSRANKNRPMEMSSKVRVGRFREVVQAPKKVVRDPRFESLCGTLDTDGFRKRYSFLFEVELPAEKERLQKLIRKSKDPNAVEELKSHLSWIDKQIKSGPRKSAESEILSEHIKKEREAAKRGKQPYYLKKSEIRERKLIQKYNELKAAGKLDSYIEKRQKKNASKDHRYMPYRRSGNDAQE
;
A
#
# COMPACT_ATOMS: atom_id res chain seq x y z
N MET A 1 -59.38 -2.32 33.07
CA MET A 1 -60.32 -1.98 31.98
C MET A 1 -59.65 -2.40 30.68
N GLY A 2 -60.09 -3.40 29.91
CA GLY A 2 -61.12 -4.42 30.05
C GLY A 2 -60.60 -5.71 29.41
N THR A 3 -61.10 -6.85 29.88
CA THR A 3 -60.91 -8.17 29.28
C THR A 3 -62.09 -8.47 28.37
N GLU A 4 -61.86 -8.77 27.10
CA GLU A 4 -62.88 -9.33 26.21
C GLU A 4 -62.54 -10.80 25.92
N LYS A 5 -63.40 -11.69 26.43
CA LYS A 5 -63.50 -13.10 26.06
C LYS A 5 -64.46 -13.18 24.88
N PHE A 6 -64.15 -14.00 23.88
CA PHE A 6 -65.18 -14.63 23.05
C PHE A 6 -64.85 -16.11 22.85
N MET A 7 -65.81 -16.94 23.24
CA MET A 7 -65.86 -18.40 23.05
C MET A 7 -66.54 -18.74 21.73
N PHE A 8 -66.18 -19.87 21.13
CA PHE A 8 -67.07 -20.86 20.46
C PHE A 8 -66.15 -21.98 19.90
N SER A 9 -66.19 -23.27 20.27
CA SER A 9 -67.23 -24.33 20.31
C SER A 9 -66.91 -25.43 19.28
N SER A 10 -66.63 -26.63 19.79
CA SER A 10 -66.93 -27.99 19.29
C SER A 10 -67.21 -28.26 17.81
N ALA A 11 -66.55 -29.29 17.26
CA ALA A 11 -67.20 -30.56 16.91
C ALA A 11 -66.17 -31.63 16.46
N LEU A 12 -65.99 -32.70 17.23
CA LEU A 12 -65.41 -33.95 16.74
C LEU A 12 -66.55 -34.77 16.11
N ASN A 13 -66.42 -35.13 14.84
CA ASN A 13 -67.36 -35.99 14.12
C ASN A 13 -66.60 -37.28 13.75
N ARG A 14 -66.99 -38.41 14.35
CA ARG A 14 -66.41 -39.74 14.10
C ARG A 14 -67.15 -40.37 12.92
N ARG A 15 -66.46 -40.57 11.79
CA ARG A 15 -66.99 -41.28 10.61
C ARG A 15 -66.46 -42.72 10.58
N GLU A 16 -67.37 -43.65 10.33
CA GLU A 16 -67.08 -45.04 9.95
C GLU A 16 -66.58 -45.09 8.49
N PRO A 17 -65.66 -46.02 8.15
CA PRO A 17 -64.88 -46.00 6.89
C PRO A 17 -65.67 -46.44 5.66
N ASN A 18 -65.32 -45.87 4.50
CA ASN A 18 -65.98 -46.03 3.20
C ASN A 18 -65.12 -46.88 2.26
N LYS A 19 -65.74 -47.65 1.35
CA LYS A 19 -65.07 -48.53 0.36
C LYS A 19 -64.15 -47.84 -0.67
N GLN A 20 -63.97 -46.51 -0.60
CA GLN A 20 -63.01 -45.76 -1.43
C GLN A 20 -61.64 -45.62 -0.75
N ASP A 21 -61.55 -45.91 0.55
CA ASP A 21 -60.32 -45.83 1.32
C ASP A 21 -59.41 -47.07 1.11
N GLU A 22 -59.95 -48.15 0.52
CA GLU A 22 -59.22 -49.42 0.27
C GLU A 22 -58.41 -49.41 -1.04
N GLU A 23 -58.85 -48.70 -2.08
CA GLU A 23 -58.10 -48.61 -3.35
C GLU A 23 -56.92 -47.63 -3.26
N ALA A 24 -57.03 -46.58 -2.44
CA ALA A 24 -55.92 -45.63 -2.19
C ALA A 24 -54.81 -46.22 -1.32
N SER A 25 -55.11 -47.23 -0.48
CA SER A 25 -54.10 -47.92 0.32
C SER A 25 -53.21 -48.85 -0.51
N GLU A 26 -53.72 -49.41 -1.61
CA GLU A 26 -52.93 -50.33 -2.45
C GLU A 26 -51.80 -49.60 -3.21
N GLU A 27 -52.05 -48.40 -3.73
CA GLU A 27 -51.02 -47.60 -4.45
C GLU A 27 -49.91 -47.08 -3.50
N GLU A 28 -50.27 -46.69 -2.27
CA GLU A 28 -49.29 -46.26 -1.26
C GLU A 28 -48.42 -47.44 -0.77
N GLU A 29 -48.97 -48.65 -0.71
CA GLU A 29 -48.23 -49.87 -0.35
C GLU A 29 -47.18 -50.22 -1.42
N GLU A 30 -47.50 -50.08 -2.71
CA GLU A 30 -46.56 -50.35 -3.82
C GLU A 30 -45.38 -49.36 -3.86
N GLU A 31 -45.61 -48.08 -3.58
CA GLU A 31 -44.54 -47.07 -3.51
C GLU A 31 -43.59 -47.32 -2.34
N LEU A 32 -44.14 -47.71 -1.18
CA LEU A 32 -43.36 -48.08 0.00
C LEU A 32 -42.54 -49.36 -0.23
N GLU A 33 -43.07 -50.35 -0.95
CA GLU A 33 -42.29 -51.55 -1.32
C GLU A 33 -41.08 -51.20 -2.20
N HIS A 34 -41.25 -50.28 -3.16
CA HIS A 34 -40.14 -49.84 -4.01
C HIS A 34 -39.05 -49.09 -3.20
N GLU A 35 -39.44 -48.21 -2.27
CA GLU A 35 -38.47 -47.51 -1.41
C GLU A 35 -37.76 -48.45 -0.43
N LEU A 36 -38.44 -49.48 0.09
CA LEU A 36 -37.86 -50.48 0.99
C LEU A 36 -36.91 -51.45 0.27
N ALA A 37 -37.08 -51.65 -1.05
CA ALA A 37 -36.23 -52.54 -1.84
C ALA A 37 -34.75 -52.09 -1.87
N ASP A 38 -34.50 -50.78 -1.79
CA ASP A 38 -33.15 -50.21 -1.80
C ASP A 38 -32.46 -50.22 -0.42
N ILE A 39 -33.17 -50.60 0.65
CA ILE A 39 -32.65 -50.59 2.02
C ILE A 39 -32.10 -51.96 2.40
N THR A 40 -30.87 -51.99 2.93
CA THR A 40 -30.25 -53.26 3.34
C THR A 40 -30.86 -53.80 4.64
N PHE A 41 -30.85 -55.13 4.81
CA PHE A 41 -31.42 -55.80 5.99
C PHE A 41 -30.80 -55.33 7.33
N GLU A 42 -29.50 -55.03 7.32
CA GLU A 42 -28.80 -54.51 8.51
C GLU A 42 -29.33 -53.12 8.91
N ASP A 43 -29.59 -52.25 7.93
CA ASP A 43 -30.13 -50.91 8.16
C ASP A 43 -31.56 -50.96 8.73
N LEU A 44 -32.39 -51.90 8.26
CA LEU A 44 -33.74 -52.12 8.80
C LEU A 44 -33.70 -52.62 10.25
N GLN A 45 -32.81 -53.57 10.55
CA GLN A 45 -32.66 -54.10 11.91
C GLN A 45 -32.16 -53.03 12.89
N ARG A 46 -31.29 -52.13 12.41
CA ARG A 46 -30.82 -50.97 13.17
C ARG A 46 -31.92 -49.93 13.40
N ALA A 47 -32.69 -49.59 12.38
CA ALA A 47 -33.82 -48.66 12.52
C ALA A 47 -34.86 -49.16 13.53
N ARG A 48 -35.11 -50.49 13.56
CA ARG A 48 -36.00 -51.12 14.55
C ARG A 48 -35.43 -51.08 15.97
N ALA A 49 -34.12 -51.23 16.13
CA ALA A 49 -33.46 -51.19 17.44
C ALA A 49 -33.37 -49.77 18.00
N ASP A 50 -33.01 -48.80 17.17
CA ASP A 50 -32.76 -47.40 17.58
C ASP A 50 -34.04 -46.54 17.54
N GLY A 51 -35.13 -47.02 16.91
CA GLY A 51 -36.41 -46.33 16.81
C GLY A 51 -36.39 -45.08 15.91
N SER A 52 -35.31 -44.86 15.16
CA SER A 52 -35.19 -43.73 14.24
C SER A 52 -35.67 -44.10 12.84
N HIS A 53 -36.77 -43.52 12.38
CA HIS A 53 -37.14 -43.58 10.97
C HIS A 53 -36.05 -42.86 10.15
N GLY A 54 -35.42 -43.58 9.22
CA GLY A 54 -34.19 -43.18 8.53
C GLY A 54 -34.26 -41.77 7.93
N SER A 55 -33.44 -40.85 8.43
CA SER A 55 -33.41 -39.46 8.00
C SER A 55 -32.58 -39.27 6.73
N HIS A 56 -33.10 -39.71 5.58
CA HIS A 56 -32.57 -39.33 4.26
C HIS A 56 -32.59 -37.80 4.05
N ALA A 57 -33.42 -37.08 4.80
CA ALA A 57 -33.47 -35.61 4.83
C ALA A 57 -32.17 -34.94 5.37
N SER A 58 -31.37 -35.64 6.17
CA SER A 58 -30.16 -35.05 6.77
C SER A 58 -28.99 -34.95 5.77
N LYS A 59 -28.91 -35.87 4.80
CA LYS A 59 -27.87 -35.89 3.76
C LYS A 59 -28.09 -34.79 2.71
N LEU A 60 -29.34 -34.49 2.36
CA LEU A 60 -29.67 -33.39 1.43
C LEU A 60 -29.23 -32.01 1.97
N ASN A 61 -29.35 -31.78 3.27
CA ASN A 61 -29.01 -30.49 3.89
C ASN A 61 -27.49 -30.23 4.01
N GLN A 62 -26.61 -31.24 3.90
CA GLN A 62 -25.17 -31.00 3.92
C GLN A 62 -24.62 -30.44 2.60
N GLN A 63 -25.31 -30.66 1.48
CA GLN A 63 -24.88 -30.18 0.16
C GLN A 63 -25.17 -28.69 -0.08
N LEU A 64 -25.99 -28.04 0.77
CA LEU A 64 -26.41 -26.65 0.63
C LEU A 64 -25.60 -25.64 1.47
N LYS A 65 -24.43 -26.03 2.00
CA LYS A 65 -23.56 -25.08 2.72
C LYS A 65 -22.92 -24.11 1.72
N PRO A 66 -23.19 -22.79 1.79
CA PRO A 66 -22.59 -21.85 0.86
C PRO A 66 -21.08 -21.79 1.10
N SER A 67 -20.31 -22.24 0.12
CA SER A 67 -18.85 -22.12 0.07
C SER A 67 -18.45 -21.06 -0.94
N ARG A 68 -17.31 -20.41 -0.73
CA ARG A 68 -16.78 -19.44 -1.69
C ARG A 68 -16.37 -20.15 -2.97
N ALA A 69 -16.85 -19.67 -4.11
CA ALA A 69 -16.42 -20.18 -5.43
C ALA A 69 -14.94 -19.91 -5.75
N ASN A 70 -14.34 -18.86 -5.18
CA ASN A 70 -12.91 -18.54 -5.30
C ASN A 70 -12.42 -17.82 -4.03
N LYS A 71 -11.14 -17.95 -3.67
CA LYS A 71 -10.53 -17.42 -2.43
C LYS A 71 -10.66 -15.90 -2.28
N ASN A 72 -10.68 -15.18 -3.40
CA ASN A 72 -10.73 -13.71 -3.44
C ASN A 72 -12.14 -13.13 -3.61
N ARG A 73 -13.19 -13.95 -3.57
CA ARG A 73 -14.58 -13.50 -3.71
C ARG A 73 -15.24 -13.34 -2.33
N PRO A 74 -15.94 -12.22 -2.06
CA PRO A 74 -16.74 -12.08 -0.84
C PRO A 74 -17.91 -13.08 -0.86
N MET A 75 -18.33 -13.51 0.33
CA MET A 75 -19.48 -14.40 0.52
C MET A 75 -20.57 -13.68 1.28
N GLU A 76 -21.79 -13.73 0.78
CA GLU A 76 -22.95 -13.23 1.49
C GLU A 76 -23.25 -14.15 2.68
N MET A 77 -23.41 -13.55 3.86
CA MET A 77 -23.71 -14.25 5.11
C MET A 77 -24.96 -13.62 5.73
N SER A 78 -25.82 -14.45 6.32
CA SER A 78 -27.01 -13.94 7.02
C SER A 78 -26.61 -13.13 8.25
N SER A 79 -27.29 -11.98 8.44
CA SER A 79 -27.13 -11.11 9.61
C SER A 79 -27.49 -11.78 10.94
N LYS A 80 -28.21 -12.92 10.89
CA LYS A 80 -28.59 -13.72 12.07
C LYS A 80 -27.44 -14.61 12.57
N VAL A 81 -26.38 -14.79 11.79
CA VAL A 81 -25.22 -15.60 12.17
C VAL A 81 -24.33 -14.77 13.09
N ARG A 82 -24.17 -15.23 14.33
CA ARG A 82 -23.28 -14.57 15.31
C ARG A 82 -21.83 -14.69 14.86
N VAL A 83 -21.09 -13.59 14.91
CA VAL A 83 -19.65 -13.58 14.61
C VAL A 83 -18.90 -14.39 15.69
N GLY A 84 -17.91 -15.18 15.27
CA GLY A 84 -17.05 -15.91 16.20
C GLY A 84 -16.23 -14.97 17.10
N ARG A 85 -15.84 -15.45 18.29
CA ARG A 85 -14.95 -14.70 19.19
C ARG A 85 -13.57 -14.53 18.54
N PHE A 86 -12.99 -13.34 18.67
CA PHE A 86 -11.59 -13.14 18.29
C PHE A 86 -10.69 -14.04 19.14
N ARG A 87 -9.85 -14.84 18.49
CA ARG A 87 -8.84 -15.65 19.19
C ARG A 87 -7.74 -14.71 19.68
N GLU A 88 -7.43 -14.75 20.97
CA GLU A 88 -6.25 -14.08 21.50
C GLU A 88 -5.00 -14.83 21.00
N VAL A 89 -4.36 -14.27 19.97
CA VAL A 89 -3.08 -14.78 19.48
C VAL A 89 -2.02 -14.32 20.46
N VAL A 90 -1.60 -15.21 21.36
CA VAL A 90 -0.43 -14.97 22.23
C VAL A 90 0.79 -14.86 21.34
N GLN A 91 1.31 -13.64 21.18
CA GLN A 91 2.50 -13.41 20.39
C GLN A 91 3.72 -13.93 21.15
N ALA A 92 4.12 -15.18 20.86
CA ALA A 92 5.41 -15.68 21.32
C ALA A 92 6.53 -14.82 20.70
N PRO A 93 7.56 -14.43 21.47
CA PRO A 93 8.65 -13.60 20.96
C PRO A 93 9.37 -14.34 19.83
N LYS A 94 9.20 -13.86 18.60
CA LYS A 94 9.88 -14.43 17.43
C LYS A 94 11.33 -13.95 17.40
N LYS A 95 12.27 -14.88 17.31
CA LYS A 95 13.69 -14.55 17.06
C LYS A 95 13.83 -14.09 15.61
N VAL A 96 13.88 -12.77 15.41
CA VAL A 96 14.20 -12.18 14.11
C VAL A 96 15.72 -12.17 13.96
N VAL A 97 16.26 -12.84 12.94
CA VAL A 97 17.68 -12.72 12.60
C VAL A 97 17.88 -11.30 12.09
N ARG A 98 18.69 -10.55 12.81
CA ARG A 98 18.90 -9.12 12.62
C ARG A 98 20.24 -8.94 11.92
N ASP A 99 20.21 -8.49 10.66
CA ASP A 99 21.43 -8.17 9.92
C ASP A 99 21.95 -6.82 10.43
N PRO A 100 23.19 -6.73 10.93
CA PRO A 100 23.75 -5.51 11.49
C PRO A 100 23.74 -4.32 10.51
N ARG A 101 23.72 -4.58 9.20
CA ARG A 101 23.62 -3.53 8.17
C ARG A 101 22.23 -2.91 8.08
N PHE A 102 21.22 -3.65 8.51
CA PHE A 102 19.81 -3.26 8.44
C PHE A 102 19.20 -3.09 9.85
N GLU A 103 20.04 -3.10 10.88
CA GLU A 103 19.59 -2.90 12.26
C GLU A 103 19.25 -1.44 12.50
N SER A 104 18.13 -1.17 13.16
CA SER A 104 17.76 0.21 13.54
C SER A 104 18.74 0.84 14.54
N LEU A 105 19.54 0.01 15.21
CA LEU A 105 20.63 0.40 16.10
C LEU A 105 21.90 0.80 15.34
N CYS A 106 22.07 0.41 14.07
CA CYS A 106 23.13 0.96 13.25
C CYS A 106 22.73 2.40 12.88
N GLY A 107 23.50 3.39 13.33
CA GLY A 107 23.11 4.79 13.34
C GLY A 107 22.80 5.40 11.96
N THR A 108 22.47 6.69 11.95
CA THR A 108 22.21 7.42 10.70
C THR A 108 23.50 7.75 9.95
N LEU A 109 23.45 7.74 8.61
CA LEU A 109 24.59 8.10 7.77
C LEU A 109 24.91 9.59 7.90
N ASP A 110 26.04 9.91 8.51
CA ASP A 110 26.63 11.25 8.46
C ASP A 110 27.32 11.47 7.10
N THR A 111 26.61 12.14 6.19
CA THR A 111 27.09 12.45 4.85
C THR A 111 28.32 13.36 4.84
N ASP A 112 28.41 14.27 5.81
CA ASP A 112 29.47 15.27 5.86
C ASP A 112 30.75 14.65 6.43
N GLY A 113 30.63 13.85 7.49
CA GLY A 113 31.73 13.05 8.03
C GLY A 113 32.24 12.00 7.04
N PHE A 114 31.34 11.31 6.33
CA PHE A 114 31.73 10.38 5.26
C PHE A 114 32.58 11.09 4.20
N ARG A 115 32.11 12.24 3.70
CA ARG A 115 32.82 12.98 2.66
C ARG A 115 34.19 13.46 3.11
N LYS A 116 34.34 13.87 4.37
CA LYS A 116 35.63 14.28 4.94
C LYS A 116 36.58 13.10 5.11
N ARG A 117 36.10 11.97 5.65
CA ARG A 117 36.93 10.77 5.87
C ARG A 117 37.40 10.14 4.55
N TYR A 118 36.55 10.19 3.53
CA TYR A 118 36.83 9.64 2.21
C TYR A 118 37.04 10.74 1.17
N SER A 119 37.70 11.85 1.53
CA SER A 119 37.94 12.97 0.62
C SER A 119 38.80 12.55 -0.59
N PHE A 120 39.76 11.64 -0.37
CA PHE A 120 40.65 11.12 -1.40
C PHE A 120 39.91 10.49 -2.60
N LEU A 121 38.73 9.90 -2.38
CA LEU A 121 37.89 9.37 -3.46
C LEU A 121 37.48 10.49 -4.42
N PHE A 122 37.07 11.63 -3.88
CA PHE A 122 36.54 12.75 -4.66
C PHE A 122 37.64 13.64 -5.24
N GLU A 123 38.75 13.78 -4.53
CA GLU A 123 39.84 14.70 -4.89
C GLU A 123 40.91 14.05 -5.76
N VAL A 124 41.16 12.74 -5.59
CA VAL A 124 42.27 12.04 -6.24
C VAL A 124 41.78 10.93 -7.15
N GLU A 125 41.01 9.96 -6.63
CA GLU A 125 40.68 8.74 -7.37
C GLU A 125 39.70 8.98 -8.52
N LEU A 126 38.54 9.60 -8.24
CA LEU A 126 37.51 9.85 -9.25
C LEU A 126 38.02 10.74 -10.40
N PRO A 127 38.79 11.83 -10.17
CA PRO A 127 39.42 12.59 -11.25
C PRO A 127 40.43 11.78 -12.06
N ALA A 128 41.27 10.97 -11.40
CA ALA A 128 42.22 10.12 -12.10
C ALA A 128 41.52 9.05 -12.95
N GLU A 129 40.45 8.45 -12.44
CA GLU A 129 39.62 7.49 -13.17
C GLU A 129 38.92 8.15 -14.36
N LYS A 130 38.38 9.36 -14.17
CA LYS A 130 37.81 10.18 -15.25
C LYS A 130 38.79 10.36 -16.41
N GLU A 131 40.04 10.72 -16.11
CA GLU A 131 41.08 10.87 -17.14
C GLU A 131 41.42 9.55 -17.82
N ARG A 132 41.48 8.44 -17.08
CA ARG A 132 41.71 7.10 -17.63
C ARG A 132 40.57 6.71 -18.58
N LEU A 133 39.31 6.91 -18.20
CA LEU A 133 38.15 6.63 -19.06
C LEU A 133 38.16 7.48 -20.32
N GLN A 134 38.51 8.77 -20.23
CA GLN A 134 38.64 9.62 -21.42
C GLN A 134 39.73 9.11 -22.36
N LYS A 135 40.87 8.63 -21.84
CA LYS A 135 41.93 8.01 -22.63
C LYS A 135 41.46 6.71 -23.29
N LEU A 136 40.68 5.90 -22.58
CA LEU A 136 40.12 4.66 -23.13
C LEU A 136 39.10 4.94 -24.25
N ILE A 137 38.19 5.89 -24.06
CA ILE A 137 37.20 6.31 -25.07
C ILE A 137 37.90 6.76 -26.36
N ARG A 138 39.03 7.46 -26.25
CA ARG A 138 39.82 7.89 -27.42
C ARG A 138 40.52 6.74 -28.14
N LYS A 139 40.80 5.63 -27.46
CA LYS A 139 41.53 4.47 -27.99
C LYS A 139 40.59 3.39 -28.53
N SER A 140 39.44 3.19 -27.91
CA SER A 140 38.48 2.15 -28.30
C SER A 140 37.74 2.53 -29.58
N LYS A 141 37.58 1.57 -30.48
CA LYS A 141 36.84 1.74 -31.74
C LYS A 141 35.44 1.11 -31.68
N ASP A 142 35.23 0.16 -30.78
CA ASP A 142 33.97 -0.56 -30.64
C ASP A 142 32.87 0.36 -30.08
N PRO A 143 31.72 0.51 -30.77
CA PRO A 143 30.70 1.47 -30.38
C PRO A 143 30.08 1.14 -29.01
N ASN A 144 29.77 -0.14 -28.76
CA ASN A 144 29.15 -0.58 -27.50
C ASN A 144 30.07 -0.31 -26.29
N ALA A 145 31.37 -0.63 -26.41
CA ALA A 145 32.34 -0.37 -25.36
C ALA A 145 32.51 1.14 -25.10
N VAL A 146 32.49 1.96 -26.16
CA VAL A 146 32.53 3.43 -26.04
C VAL A 146 31.31 3.96 -25.28
N GLU A 147 30.12 3.40 -25.50
CA GLU A 147 28.89 3.81 -24.80
C GLU A 147 28.93 3.46 -23.30
N GLU A 148 29.43 2.27 -22.95
CA GLU A 148 29.63 1.86 -21.55
C GLU A 148 30.62 2.79 -20.85
N LEU A 149 31.76 3.09 -21.49
CA LEU A 149 32.78 4.00 -20.96
C LEU A 149 32.23 5.43 -20.78
N LYS A 150 31.43 5.93 -21.74
CA LYS A 150 30.75 7.23 -21.63
C LYS A 150 29.71 7.24 -20.51
N SER A 151 28.97 6.15 -20.33
CA SER A 151 28.00 5.99 -19.26
C SER A 151 28.70 6.03 -17.90
N HIS A 152 29.83 5.33 -17.77
CA HIS A 152 30.65 5.35 -16.57
C HIS A 152 31.24 6.74 -16.29
N LEU A 153 31.76 7.42 -17.31
CA LEU A 153 32.21 8.81 -17.21
C LEU A 153 31.11 9.74 -16.69
N SER A 154 29.88 9.58 -17.22
CA SER A 154 28.73 10.36 -16.77
C SER A 154 28.34 10.07 -15.32
N TRP A 155 28.55 8.83 -14.85
CA TRP A 155 28.32 8.43 -13.47
C TRP A 155 29.34 9.10 -12.54
N ILE A 156 30.63 9.09 -12.90
CA ILE A 156 31.68 9.81 -12.15
C ILE A 156 31.37 11.30 -12.08
N ASP A 157 31.02 11.92 -13.20
CA ASP A 157 30.64 13.34 -13.24
C ASP A 157 29.42 13.63 -12.35
N LYS A 158 28.44 12.71 -12.31
CA LYS A 158 27.32 12.80 -11.38
C LYS A 158 27.78 12.69 -9.93
N GLN A 159 28.67 11.76 -9.58
CA GLN A 159 29.18 11.61 -8.20
C GLN A 159 29.91 12.87 -7.72
N ILE A 160 30.78 13.43 -8.56
CA ILE A 160 31.50 14.67 -8.27
C ILE A 160 30.51 15.83 -8.11
N LYS A 161 29.55 15.97 -9.03
CA LYS A 161 28.56 17.07 -9.04
C LYS A 161 27.46 16.93 -7.99
N SER A 162 27.11 15.70 -7.60
CA SER A 162 26.17 15.40 -6.52
C SER A 162 26.78 15.65 -5.15
N GLY A 163 28.01 16.16 -5.10
CA GLY A 163 28.54 16.82 -3.91
C GLY A 163 27.58 17.85 -3.32
N PRO A 164 27.81 18.27 -2.08
CA PRO A 164 26.75 18.69 -1.20
C PRO A 164 26.15 19.97 -1.77
N ARG A 165 25.00 19.87 -2.42
CA ARG A 165 24.07 21.02 -2.59
C ARG A 165 23.52 21.50 -1.25
N LYS A 166 23.77 20.72 -0.18
CA LYS A 166 23.59 21.06 1.22
C LYS A 166 24.75 21.93 1.78
N SER A 167 25.85 22.09 1.04
CA SER A 167 27.01 22.89 1.45
C SER A 167 26.62 24.35 1.63
N ALA A 168 25.99 25.00 0.65
CA ALA A 168 25.66 26.42 0.73
C ALA A 168 24.90 26.80 2.02
N GLU A 169 23.90 26.02 2.44
CA GLU A 169 23.21 26.28 3.72
C GLU A 169 24.12 26.05 4.93
N SER A 170 24.89 24.95 4.93
CA SER A 170 25.85 24.66 6.00
C SER A 170 27.01 25.66 6.05
N GLU A 171 27.42 26.21 4.91
CA GLU A 171 28.46 27.22 4.74
C GLU A 171 27.96 28.53 5.32
N ILE A 172 26.78 28.99 4.89
CA ILE A 172 26.10 30.17 5.45
C ILE A 172 25.97 30.04 6.98
N LEU A 173 25.55 28.87 7.47
CA LEU A 173 25.45 28.60 8.90
C LEU A 173 26.83 28.63 9.58
N SER A 174 27.83 27.98 9.01
CA SER A 174 29.17 27.92 9.59
C SER A 174 29.85 29.28 9.64
N GLU A 175 29.71 30.09 8.59
CA GLU A 175 30.20 31.47 8.52
C GLU A 175 29.49 32.34 9.55
N HIS A 176 28.17 32.20 9.68
CA HIS A 176 27.40 32.92 10.68
C HIS A 176 27.82 32.53 12.09
N ILE A 177 27.91 31.24 12.40
CA ILE A 177 28.38 30.74 13.69
C ILE A 177 29.78 31.25 14.01
N LYS A 178 30.68 31.32 13.04
CA LYS A 178 32.03 31.89 13.22
C LYS A 178 31.96 33.38 13.58
N LYS A 179 31.19 34.18 12.84
CA LYS A 179 31.00 35.62 13.10
C LYS A 179 30.39 35.88 14.48
N GLU A 180 29.37 35.12 14.84
CA GLU A 180 28.70 35.23 16.14
C GLU A 180 29.60 34.77 17.28
N ARG A 181 30.42 33.74 17.08
CA ARG A 181 31.43 33.31 18.05
C ARG A 181 32.44 34.42 18.33
N GLU A 182 32.87 35.14 17.30
CA GLU A 182 33.76 36.31 17.47
C GLU A 182 33.07 37.48 18.16
N ALA A 183 31.81 37.76 17.84
CA ALA A 183 31.01 38.79 18.50
C ALA A 183 30.77 38.45 19.98
N ALA A 184 30.50 37.18 20.28
CA ALA A 184 30.33 36.66 21.63
C ALA A 184 31.60 36.76 22.46
N LYS A 185 32.78 36.48 21.86
CA LYS A 185 34.08 36.72 22.50
C LYS A 185 34.28 38.19 22.88
N ARG A 186 33.69 39.12 22.13
CA ARG A 186 33.69 40.57 22.44
C ARG A 186 32.60 40.98 23.45
N GLY A 187 31.84 40.02 24.00
CA GLY A 187 30.79 40.25 24.98
C GLY A 187 29.41 40.60 24.41
N LYS A 188 29.21 40.55 23.09
CA LYS A 188 27.88 40.73 22.48
C LYS A 188 27.05 39.46 22.63
N GLN A 189 25.73 39.59 22.71
CA GLN A 189 24.83 38.44 22.75
C GLN A 189 24.87 37.68 21.40
N PRO A 190 25.07 36.35 21.40
CA PRO A 190 25.04 35.56 20.17
C PRO A 190 23.66 35.59 19.50
N TYR A 191 23.62 35.81 18.19
CA TYR A 191 22.41 35.77 17.37
C TYR A 191 22.37 34.53 16.47
N TYR A 192 21.25 33.82 16.43
CA TYR A 192 21.07 32.66 15.55
C TYR A 192 20.13 33.01 14.39
N LEU A 193 20.53 32.67 13.16
CA LEU A 193 19.72 32.94 11.98
C LEU A 193 18.38 32.22 12.01
N LYS A 194 17.34 32.94 11.62
CA LYS A 194 16.04 32.33 11.33
C LYS A 194 16.11 31.51 10.04
N LYS A 195 15.24 30.51 9.93
CA LYS A 195 15.11 29.69 8.70
C LYS A 195 14.72 30.51 7.46
N SER A 196 14.05 31.64 7.62
CA SER A 196 13.75 32.58 6.52
C SER A 196 15.02 33.26 6.01
N GLU A 197 15.84 33.79 6.92
CA GLU A 197 17.10 34.48 6.60
C GLU A 197 18.11 33.55 5.92
N ILE A 198 18.18 32.28 6.33
CA ILE A 198 19.01 31.26 5.66
C ILE A 198 18.55 31.08 4.21
N ARG A 199 17.23 31.01 3.97
CA ARG A 199 16.67 30.87 2.61
C ARG A 199 16.95 32.11 1.75
N GLU A 200 16.85 33.31 2.31
CA GLU A 200 17.17 34.56 1.62
C GLU A 200 18.66 34.63 1.25
N ARG A 201 19.56 34.35 2.19
CA ARG A 201 21.01 34.31 1.92
C ARG A 201 21.35 33.31 0.82
N LYS A 202 20.75 32.12 0.86
CA LYS A 202 20.90 31.11 -0.19
C LYS A 202 20.39 31.61 -1.56
N LEU A 203 19.26 32.31 -1.59
CA LEU A 203 18.72 32.90 -2.82
C LEU A 203 19.65 33.98 -3.38
N ILE A 204 20.22 34.83 -2.53
CA ILE A 204 21.18 35.87 -2.91
C ILE A 204 22.46 35.26 -3.47
N GLN A 205 23.03 34.26 -2.79
CA GLN A 205 24.22 33.55 -3.28
C GLN A 205 23.97 32.94 -4.66
N LYS A 206 22.85 32.22 -4.81
CA LYS A 206 22.45 31.65 -6.10
C LYS A 206 22.23 32.70 -7.19
N TYR A 207 21.65 33.85 -6.84
CA TYR A 207 21.47 34.96 -7.77
C TYR A 207 22.83 35.49 -8.26
N ASN A 208 23.78 35.70 -7.34
CA ASN A 208 25.12 36.17 -7.66
C ASN A 208 25.89 35.17 -8.53
N GLU A 209 25.81 33.87 -8.23
CA GLU A 209 26.39 32.80 -9.06
C GLU A 209 25.82 32.82 -10.50
N LEU A 210 24.50 32.95 -10.63
CA LEU A 210 23.85 32.99 -11.94
C LEU A 210 24.14 34.27 -12.73
N LYS A 211 24.26 35.40 -12.02
CA LYS A 211 24.65 36.69 -12.60
C LYS A 211 26.09 36.62 -13.11
N ALA A 212 27.02 36.09 -12.31
CA ALA A 212 28.40 35.87 -12.72
C ALA A 212 28.51 34.90 -13.91
N ALA A 213 27.68 33.86 -13.95
CA ALA A 213 27.64 32.90 -15.05
C ALA A 213 26.89 33.42 -16.31
N GLY A 214 26.27 34.60 -16.28
CA GLY A 214 25.47 35.15 -17.38
C GLY A 214 24.18 34.37 -17.69
N LYS A 215 23.71 33.53 -16.76
CA LYS A 215 22.54 32.64 -16.95
C LYS A 215 21.29 33.12 -16.18
N LEU A 216 21.35 34.32 -15.63
CA LEU A 216 20.32 34.87 -14.78
C LEU A 216 18.99 35.05 -15.52
N ASP A 217 19.01 35.64 -16.71
CA ASP A 217 17.80 35.96 -17.47
C ASP A 217 17.05 34.69 -17.87
N SER A 218 17.75 33.68 -18.41
CA SER A 218 17.17 32.37 -18.70
C SER A 218 16.60 31.69 -17.45
N TYR A 219 17.23 31.87 -16.28
CA TYR A 219 16.72 31.33 -15.03
C TYR A 219 15.42 32.03 -14.58
N ILE A 220 15.36 33.36 -14.71
CA ILE A 220 14.18 34.17 -14.41
C ILE A 220 13.04 33.80 -15.35
N GLU A 221 13.28 33.74 -16.65
CA GLU A 221 12.30 33.36 -17.68
C GLU A 221 11.72 31.96 -17.40
N LYS A 222 12.58 30.97 -17.12
CA LYS A 222 12.14 29.62 -16.75
C LYS A 222 11.32 29.61 -15.45
N ARG A 223 11.65 30.48 -14.50
CA ARG A 223 10.90 30.58 -13.24
C ARG A 223 9.55 31.26 -13.45
N GLN A 224 9.49 32.31 -14.26
CA GLN A 224 8.26 32.97 -14.69
C GLN A 224 7.34 31.99 -15.41
N LYS A 225 7.83 31.25 -16.41
CA LYS A 225 7.05 30.23 -17.13
C LYS A 225 6.49 29.15 -16.21
N LYS A 226 7.27 28.70 -15.22
CA LYS A 226 6.80 27.73 -14.21
C LYS A 226 5.74 28.30 -13.29
N ASN A 227 5.87 29.57 -12.88
CA ASN A 227 4.87 30.23 -12.05
C ASN A 227 3.58 30.45 -12.86
N ALA A 228 3.67 30.99 -14.07
CA ALA A 228 2.53 31.16 -14.97
C ALA A 228 1.79 29.84 -15.22
N SER A 229 2.50 28.73 -15.45
CA SER A 229 1.88 27.41 -15.60
C SER A 229 1.19 26.90 -14.32
N LYS A 230 1.69 27.27 -13.13
CA LYS A 230 1.01 26.97 -11.87
C LYS A 230 -0.22 27.84 -11.67
N ASP A 231 -0.14 29.12 -12.01
CA ASP A 231 -1.25 30.05 -11.89
C ASP A 231 -2.37 29.66 -12.87
N HIS A 232 -2.02 29.20 -14.08
CA HIS A 232 -2.96 28.62 -15.06
C HIS A 232 -3.75 27.41 -14.51
N ARG A 233 -3.23 26.67 -13.52
CA ARG A 233 -3.99 25.57 -12.88
C ARG A 233 -5.20 26.10 -12.10
N TYR A 234 -5.10 27.31 -11.56
CA TYR A 234 -6.14 27.95 -10.77
C TYR A 234 -6.99 28.93 -11.59
N MET A 235 -6.65 29.11 -12.87
CA MET A 235 -7.48 29.88 -13.78
C MET A 235 -8.64 29.02 -14.29
N PRO A 236 -9.87 29.54 -14.32
CA PRO A 236 -11.00 28.83 -14.90
C PRO A 236 -10.72 28.55 -16.38
N TYR A 237 -10.92 27.30 -16.81
CA TYR A 237 -10.82 26.94 -18.22
C TYR A 237 -11.92 27.68 -18.99
N ARG A 238 -11.59 28.34 -20.11
CA ARG A 238 -12.62 28.88 -21.00
C ARG A 238 -13.46 27.70 -21.48
N ARG A 239 -14.77 27.71 -21.19
CA ARG A 239 -15.71 26.78 -21.82
C ARG A 239 -15.56 26.94 -23.34
N SER A 240 -15.37 25.82 -24.04
CA SER A 240 -15.43 25.76 -25.50
C SER A 240 -16.84 26.19 -25.90
N GLY A 241 -17.01 27.42 -26.39
CA GLY A 241 -18.28 27.91 -26.89
C GLY A 241 -18.59 27.27 -28.23
N ASN A 242 -19.32 26.14 -28.20
CA ASN A 242 -20.00 25.57 -29.37
C ASN A 242 -21.48 25.99 -29.39
N ASP A 243 -21.80 27.21 -28.93
CA ASP A 243 -23.17 27.75 -28.89
C ASP A 243 -23.22 29.08 -29.67
N ALA A 244 -22.74 29.08 -30.92
CA ALA A 244 -22.88 30.21 -31.84
C ALA A 244 -23.01 29.72 -33.29
N GLN A 245 -24.11 29.05 -33.59
CA GLN A 245 -24.66 28.93 -34.94
C GLN A 245 -26.18 29.16 -34.83
N GLU A 246 -26.57 30.43 -34.97
CA GLU A 246 -27.85 30.82 -35.58
C GLU A 246 -27.67 30.84 -37.11
#